data_AF-A0A316L7Q7-F1
#
_entry.id   AF-A0A316L7Q7-F1
#
_cell.length_a   1.000
_cell.length_b   1.000
_cell.length_c   1.000
_cell.angle_alpha   90.00
_cell.angle_beta   90.00
_cell.angle_gamma   90.00
#
_symmetry.space_group_name_H-M   'P 1'
#
loop_
_entity.id
_entity.type
_entity.pdbx_description
1 polymer ?
#
loop_
_entity_poly.entity_id
_entity_poly.type
_entity_poly.pdbx_seq_one_letter_code
_entity_poly.pdbx_strand_id
1 'polypeptide(L)'
;MTRFILSFFGAIFTLITMGMFMVALGVGGVFWMYGRDLPSHESLAQYTPPTISRIYSVEGRIIDEFAQERRLFTPANEIPDLVKQAFISAEDKNFYTHQGYDLRGIAAAAFDAIASRGRDVRGASTITQQVMKNFLLSGDRRVERKIKEIILASRIEETLSKEKILELYMNEIFLGQNSYGVTAAAQTYFNKSLVELAPHEAATLASMPKAPSEFHPVRRKDRLLARRNFVLKEMYENGYIDEATYEAEVAMPLRSVQNGDYEPFRDALPPRNYFTDEIRRQLSEDFGEGEFFSGGFSVRATLDPELQVEAEDALQRALESYDRSQGVWRGTGLTIHKDQLTDTATWRAALSDVSIARDIRLENPWYPAVVLEVGQNDARIGIEGVADDEDGHWIPSSDVQWARKRNPDGSLGRKGRVAGDLLEVGDVVHVRRMTSDSDGSFIRWSLRQVPDVQGAFMAMDVNTGRVIAMQGGFSYQHSVFNRATQAQRQPGSSFKPFVFAAALDSGYSPATIVVDAPIEIDTPQGVWRPQNASNRFYGPTPLRTGIEQSRNLMTIRL
;
A
#
# COMPACT_ATOMS: atom_id res chain seq x y z
N MET A 1 -27.24 75.06 26.99
CA MET A 1 -26.16 74.03 27.04
C MET A 1 -26.70 72.60 27.01
N THR A 2 -27.66 72.25 27.87
CA THR A 2 -28.28 70.90 27.93
C THR A 2 -28.90 70.42 26.61
N ARG A 3 -29.59 71.30 25.87
CA ARG A 3 -30.20 70.96 24.56
C ARG A 3 -29.18 70.57 23.49
N PHE A 4 -28.03 71.23 23.46
CA PHE A 4 -26.95 70.97 22.50
C PHE A 4 -26.23 69.64 22.81
N ILE A 5 -26.04 69.35 24.10
CA ILE A 5 -25.45 68.09 24.58
C ILE A 5 -26.39 66.92 24.25
N LEU A 6 -27.69 67.05 24.52
CA LEU A 6 -28.69 66.02 24.20
C LEU A 6 -28.85 65.79 22.68
N SER A 7 -28.80 66.85 21.85
CA SER A 7 -28.83 66.68 20.39
C SER A 7 -27.56 66.04 19.84
N PHE A 8 -26.39 66.30 20.45
CA PHE A 8 -25.13 65.67 20.07
C PHE A 8 -25.14 64.16 20.39
N PHE A 9 -25.56 63.76 21.59
CA PHE A 9 -25.72 62.35 21.94
C PHE A 9 -26.84 61.67 21.16
N GLY A 10 -27.94 62.37 20.86
CA GLY A 10 -29.02 61.86 20.01
C GLY A 10 -28.60 61.62 18.56
N ALA A 11 -27.77 62.49 17.99
CA ALA A 11 -27.18 62.31 16.66
C ALA A 11 -26.20 61.12 16.64
N ILE A 12 -25.35 60.97 17.67
CA ILE A 12 -24.45 59.82 17.81
C ILE A 12 -25.25 58.53 17.95
N PHE A 13 -26.27 58.50 18.81
CA PHE A 13 -27.12 57.33 18.98
C PHE A 13 -27.81 56.93 17.67
N THR A 14 -28.41 57.91 16.98
CA THR A 14 -29.09 57.68 15.68
C THR A 14 -28.11 57.13 14.64
N LEU A 15 -26.91 57.72 14.54
CA LEU A 15 -25.87 57.27 13.62
C LEU A 15 -25.42 55.84 13.92
N ILE A 16 -25.25 55.49 15.20
CA ILE A 16 -24.91 54.14 15.65
C ILE A 16 -26.04 53.15 15.33
N THR A 17 -27.30 53.47 15.65
CA THR A 17 -28.44 52.60 15.35
C THR A 17 -28.66 52.41 13.85
N MET A 18 -28.56 53.48 13.05
CA MET A 18 -28.69 53.40 11.60
C MET A 18 -27.53 52.59 10.99
N GLY A 19 -26.32 52.78 11.51
CA GLY A 19 -25.14 51.99 11.15
C GLY A 19 -25.34 50.51 11.46
N MET A 20 -25.80 50.17 12.67
CA MET A 20 -26.09 48.78 13.04
C MET A 20 -27.20 48.16 12.18
N PHE A 21 -28.24 48.92 11.84
CA PHE A 21 -29.31 48.44 10.97
C PHE A 21 -28.83 48.17 9.54
N MET A 22 -28.01 49.06 8.98
CA MET A 22 -27.39 48.84 7.66
C MET A 22 -26.43 47.66 7.65
N VAL A 23 -25.66 47.46 8.74
CA VAL A 23 -24.82 46.27 8.91
C VAL A 23 -25.68 45.00 8.99
N ALA A 24 -26.77 45.01 9.75
CA ALA A 24 -27.67 43.88 9.87
C ALA A 24 -28.34 43.53 8.53
N LEU A 25 -28.80 44.53 7.77
CA LEU A 25 -29.32 44.34 6.41
C LEU A 25 -28.25 43.80 5.46
N GLY A 26 -27.02 44.31 5.55
CA GLY A 26 -25.88 43.82 4.77
C GLY A 26 -25.58 42.35 5.06
N VAL A 27 -25.50 41.97 6.35
CA VAL A 27 -25.30 40.58 6.78
C VAL A 27 -26.47 39.71 6.32
N GLY A 28 -27.72 40.15 6.50
CA GLY A 28 -28.91 39.43 6.02
C GLY A 28 -28.90 39.22 4.51
N GLY A 29 -28.51 40.23 3.74
CA GLY A 29 -28.34 40.15 2.29
C GLY A 29 -27.26 39.15 1.87
N VAL A 30 -26.12 39.12 2.58
CA VAL A 30 -25.04 38.14 2.37
C VAL A 30 -25.52 36.71 2.66
N PHE A 31 -26.20 36.48 3.78
CA PHE A 31 -26.76 35.17 4.12
C PHE A 31 -27.81 34.71 3.11
N TRP A 32 -28.65 35.62 2.63
CA TRP A 32 -29.67 35.32 1.62
C TRP A 32 -29.06 35.03 0.25
N MET A 33 -28.05 35.80 -0.18
CA MET A 33 -27.38 35.62 -1.45
C MET A 33 -26.61 34.30 -1.50
N TYR A 34 -25.76 34.03 -0.51
CA TYR A 34 -24.94 32.82 -0.48
C TYR A 34 -25.65 31.60 0.06
N GLY A 35 -26.81 31.76 0.71
CA GLY A 35 -27.59 30.67 1.29
C GLY A 35 -28.54 29.96 0.31
N ARG A 36 -28.73 30.52 -0.91
CA ARG A 36 -29.66 30.02 -1.93
C ARG A 36 -29.09 28.86 -2.76
N ASP A 37 -27.80 28.88 -3.07
CA ASP A 37 -27.14 27.91 -3.94
C ASP A 37 -26.30 26.90 -3.13
N LEU A 38 -26.68 26.63 -1.88
CA LEU A 38 -25.94 25.71 -1.01
C LEU A 38 -26.36 24.25 -1.25
N PRO A 39 -25.41 23.30 -1.28
CA PRO A 39 -25.70 21.88 -1.37
C PRO A 39 -26.59 21.39 -0.21
N SER A 40 -27.35 20.33 -0.45
CA SER A 40 -28.11 19.66 0.61
C SER A 40 -27.18 18.97 1.61
N HIS A 41 -27.48 19.10 2.90
CA HIS A 41 -26.72 18.50 4.01
C HIS A 41 -27.23 17.09 4.38
N GLU A 42 -28.39 16.69 3.86
CA GLU A 42 -28.99 15.36 4.12
C GLU A 42 -28.08 14.20 3.66
N SER A 43 -27.28 14.44 2.60
CA SER A 43 -26.30 13.47 2.10
C SER A 43 -25.23 13.09 3.14
N LEU A 44 -24.93 13.96 4.09
CA LEU A 44 -23.93 13.71 5.13
C LEU A 44 -24.42 12.77 6.23
N ALA A 45 -25.74 12.70 6.45
CA ALA A 45 -26.32 11.76 7.40
C ALA A 45 -26.18 10.31 6.90
N GLN A 46 -26.14 10.10 5.58
CA GLN A 46 -26.03 8.81 4.91
C GLN A 46 -24.63 8.54 4.34
N TYR A 47 -23.67 9.44 4.59
CA TYR A 47 -22.34 9.33 4.02
C TYR A 47 -21.62 8.08 4.54
N THR A 48 -21.25 7.20 3.63
CA THR A 48 -20.37 6.05 3.88
C THR A 48 -18.97 6.38 3.36
N PRO A 49 -17.99 6.60 4.25
CA PRO A 49 -16.65 6.94 3.83
C PRO A 49 -15.99 5.81 3.02
N PRO A 50 -15.19 6.14 1.98
CA PRO A 50 -14.22 5.22 1.42
C PRO A 50 -13.42 4.51 2.51
N THR A 51 -13.44 3.19 2.55
CA THR A 51 -12.71 2.40 3.55
C THR A 51 -11.84 1.34 2.90
N ILE A 52 -10.80 0.93 3.61
CA ILE A 52 -9.86 -0.09 3.14
C ILE A 52 -10.54 -1.45 3.01
N SER A 53 -10.32 -2.11 1.88
CA SER A 53 -10.71 -3.50 1.68
C SER A 53 -9.65 -4.43 2.26
N ARG A 54 -10.08 -5.43 3.02
CA ARG A 54 -9.22 -6.38 3.72
C ARG A 54 -9.45 -7.79 3.21
N ILE A 55 -8.36 -8.50 3.01
CA ILE A 55 -8.38 -9.93 2.67
C ILE A 55 -7.99 -10.71 3.92
N TYR A 56 -8.83 -11.69 4.25
CA TYR A 56 -8.70 -12.57 5.40
C TYR A 56 -8.41 -14.00 4.96
N SER A 57 -7.56 -14.71 5.70
CA SER A 57 -7.37 -16.15 5.56
C SER A 57 -8.63 -16.93 5.97
N VAL A 58 -8.63 -18.25 5.75
CA VAL A 58 -9.71 -19.13 6.19
C VAL A 58 -9.90 -19.06 7.72
N GLU A 59 -8.82 -18.80 8.48
CA GLU A 59 -8.78 -18.65 9.94
C GLU A 59 -9.09 -17.22 10.42
N GLY A 60 -9.38 -16.28 9.51
CA GLY A 60 -9.73 -14.90 9.85
C GLY A 60 -8.54 -13.97 10.11
N ARG A 61 -7.31 -14.35 9.76
CA ARG A 61 -6.14 -13.46 9.85
C ARG A 61 -6.08 -12.56 8.63
N ILE A 62 -5.67 -11.30 8.78
CA ILE A 62 -5.48 -10.40 7.63
C ILE A 62 -4.24 -10.87 6.85
N ILE A 63 -4.39 -11.05 5.54
CA ILE A 63 -3.29 -11.45 4.63
C ILE A 63 -2.91 -10.37 3.63
N ASP A 64 -3.82 -9.44 3.30
CA ASP A 64 -3.49 -8.24 2.50
C ASP A 64 -4.54 -7.15 2.72
N GLU A 65 -4.19 -5.92 2.36
CA GLU A 65 -5.09 -4.77 2.39
C GLU A 65 -4.96 -3.95 1.09
N PHE A 66 -6.09 -3.43 0.61
CA PHE A 66 -6.18 -2.62 -0.60
C PHE A 66 -6.99 -1.35 -0.34
N ALA A 67 -6.38 -0.20 -0.58
CA ALA A 67 -7.00 1.10 -0.48
C ALA A 67 -6.31 2.09 -1.41
N GLN A 68 -7.08 3.04 -1.94
CA GLN A 68 -6.52 4.26 -2.54
C GLN A 68 -6.12 5.25 -1.45
N GLU A 69 -7.06 5.52 -0.54
CA GLU A 69 -6.88 6.34 0.66
C GLU A 69 -6.94 5.45 1.89
N ARG A 70 -5.90 5.46 2.73
CA ARG A 70 -5.90 4.61 3.94
C ARG A 70 -6.84 5.22 4.97
N ARG A 71 -8.07 4.71 5.01
CA ARG A 71 -9.11 5.15 5.94
C ARG A 71 -9.70 3.96 6.69
N LEU A 72 -9.83 4.13 8.00
CA LEU A 72 -10.43 3.17 8.91
C LEU A 72 -11.56 3.88 9.63
N PHE A 73 -12.80 3.50 9.32
CA PHE A 73 -13.97 4.07 9.98
C PHE A 73 -14.01 3.63 11.44
N THR A 74 -14.23 4.58 12.35
CA THR A 74 -14.45 4.34 13.76
C THR A 74 -15.61 5.19 14.25
N PRO A 75 -16.70 4.57 14.72
CA PRO A 75 -17.82 5.27 15.33
C PRO A 75 -17.38 6.21 16.47
N ALA A 76 -18.04 7.36 16.63
CA ALA A 76 -17.64 8.34 17.65
C ALA A 76 -17.65 7.78 19.09
N ASN A 77 -18.50 6.81 19.41
CA ASN A 77 -18.53 6.17 20.73
C ASN A 77 -17.35 5.21 20.99
N GLU A 78 -16.64 4.78 19.95
CA GLU A 78 -15.42 3.95 20.06
C GLU A 78 -14.14 4.79 20.07
N ILE A 79 -14.22 6.06 19.67
CA ILE A 79 -13.09 7.00 19.76
C ILE A 79 -12.92 7.41 21.23
N PRO A 80 -11.75 7.18 21.86
CA PRO A 80 -11.51 7.55 23.24
C PRO A 80 -11.62 9.07 23.47
N ASP A 81 -12.15 9.45 24.62
CA ASP A 81 -12.32 10.87 24.99
C ASP A 81 -11.00 11.64 24.96
N LEU A 82 -9.89 11.02 25.37
CA LEU A 82 -8.56 11.61 25.28
C LEU A 82 -8.22 12.08 23.84
N VAL A 83 -8.55 11.27 22.84
CA VAL A 83 -8.29 11.60 21.43
C VAL A 83 -9.23 12.71 20.99
N LYS A 84 -10.53 12.63 21.31
CA LYS A 84 -11.50 13.70 21.01
C LYS A 84 -11.06 15.04 21.60
N GLN A 85 -10.68 15.03 22.87
CA GLN A 85 -10.24 16.18 23.64
C GLN A 85 -8.97 16.81 23.07
N ALA A 86 -8.01 16.01 22.59
CA ALA A 86 -6.81 16.52 21.93
C ALA A 86 -7.15 17.34 20.67
N PHE A 87 -8.03 16.83 19.80
CA PHE A 87 -8.46 17.54 18.59
C PHE A 87 -9.30 18.78 18.91
N ILE A 88 -10.22 18.68 19.87
CA ILE A 88 -11.05 19.80 20.35
C ILE A 88 -10.14 20.90 20.91
N SER A 89 -9.17 20.58 21.76
CA SER A 89 -8.21 21.57 22.28
C SER A 89 -7.33 22.18 21.20
N ALA A 90 -6.93 21.41 20.18
CA ALA A 90 -6.06 21.90 19.12
C ALA A 90 -6.75 22.84 18.12
N GLU A 91 -8.03 22.58 17.82
CA GLU A 91 -8.75 23.17 16.69
C GLU A 91 -9.98 24.00 17.12
N ASP A 92 -10.73 23.59 18.14
CA ASP A 92 -12.04 24.18 18.48
C ASP A 92 -12.44 23.97 19.95
N LYS A 93 -11.82 24.72 20.86
CA LYS A 93 -12.04 24.56 22.33
C LYS A 93 -13.49 24.73 22.79
N ASN A 94 -14.30 25.45 22.02
CA ASN A 94 -15.70 25.73 22.35
C ASN A 94 -16.67 24.78 21.60
N PHE A 95 -16.17 23.70 21.01
CA PHE A 95 -16.93 22.83 20.09
C PHE A 95 -18.31 22.44 20.62
N TYR A 96 -18.42 21.96 21.86
CA TYR A 96 -19.71 21.54 22.42
C TYR A 96 -20.67 22.68 22.79
N THR A 97 -20.18 23.93 22.81
CA THR A 97 -20.96 25.09 23.29
C THR A 97 -21.49 25.99 22.16
N HIS A 98 -20.77 26.08 21.05
CA HIS A 98 -21.19 26.94 19.93
C HIS A 98 -22.16 26.19 18.99
N GLN A 99 -22.88 26.93 18.14
CA GLN A 99 -23.83 26.39 17.15
C GLN A 99 -23.29 26.55 15.71
N GLY A 100 -22.26 25.79 15.35
CA GLY A 100 -21.64 25.78 14.02
C GLY A 100 -20.40 26.67 13.90
N TYR A 101 -20.42 27.84 14.55
CA TYR A 101 -19.34 28.82 14.49
C TYR A 101 -19.12 29.49 15.85
N ASP A 102 -17.85 29.76 16.19
CA ASP A 102 -17.50 30.42 17.44
C ASP A 102 -17.44 31.95 17.29
N LEU A 103 -18.54 32.64 17.63
CA LEU A 103 -18.61 34.10 17.65
C LEU A 103 -17.55 34.74 18.55
N ARG A 104 -17.28 34.15 19.71
CA ARG A 104 -16.31 34.67 20.67
C ARG A 104 -14.89 34.49 20.12
N GLY A 105 -14.61 33.33 19.53
CA GLY A 105 -13.36 33.02 18.85
C GLY A 105 -13.08 33.94 17.66
N ILE A 106 -14.09 34.21 16.82
CA ILE A 106 -13.98 35.14 15.68
C ILE A 106 -13.72 36.57 16.17
N ALA A 107 -14.45 37.05 17.18
CA ALA A 107 -14.25 38.40 17.72
C ALA A 107 -12.86 38.56 18.36
N ALA A 108 -12.40 37.55 19.10
CA ALA A 108 -11.06 37.53 19.69
C ALA A 108 -9.97 37.54 18.60
N ALA A 109 -10.09 36.70 17.58
CA ALA A 109 -9.15 36.65 16.46
C ALA A 109 -9.10 37.98 15.68
N ALA A 110 -10.25 38.63 15.49
CA ALA A 110 -10.32 39.94 14.85
C ALA A 110 -9.63 41.04 15.68
N PHE A 111 -9.85 41.04 17.00
CA PHE A 111 -9.18 41.96 17.92
C PHE A 111 -7.66 41.75 17.91
N ASP A 112 -7.20 40.50 17.99
CA ASP A 112 -5.77 40.15 17.95
C ASP A 112 -5.11 40.54 16.63
N ALA A 113 -5.80 40.34 15.49
CA ALA A 113 -5.32 40.74 14.18
C ALA A 113 -5.17 42.27 14.07
N ILE A 114 -6.09 43.04 14.65
CA ILE A 114 -6.02 44.50 14.69
C ILE A 114 -4.89 44.97 15.63
N ALA A 115 -4.81 44.38 16.82
CA ALA A 115 -3.81 44.74 17.83
C ALA A 115 -2.38 44.41 17.37
N SER A 116 -2.18 43.28 16.68
CA SER A 116 -0.87 42.83 16.17
C SER A 116 -0.50 43.41 14.80
N ARG A 117 -1.31 44.30 14.21
CA ARG A 117 -1.17 44.79 12.82
C ARG A 117 -1.04 43.65 11.81
N GLY A 118 -1.80 42.57 12.02
CA GLY A 118 -1.86 41.40 11.14
C GLY A 118 -0.70 40.41 11.28
N ARG A 119 0.16 40.54 12.29
CA ARG A 119 1.28 39.59 12.52
C ARG A 119 0.85 38.30 13.21
N ASP A 120 -0.10 38.37 14.14
CA ASP A 120 -0.62 37.22 14.89
C ASP A 120 -2.08 36.97 14.53
N VAL A 121 -2.31 36.24 13.44
CA VAL A 121 -3.66 35.82 13.04
C VAL A 121 -3.92 34.42 13.59
N ARG A 122 -4.71 34.35 14.68
CA ARG A 122 -5.22 33.07 15.19
C ARG A 122 -6.19 32.45 14.18
N GLY A 123 -6.22 31.11 14.12
CA GLY A 123 -7.21 30.39 13.32
C GLY A 123 -8.58 30.51 13.97
N ALA A 124 -9.58 30.96 13.22
CA ALA A 124 -10.95 31.15 13.71
C ALA A 124 -11.94 30.11 13.12
N SER A 125 -11.44 29.03 12.52
CA SER A 125 -12.28 28.00 11.91
C SER A 125 -12.66 26.93 12.92
N THR A 126 -13.96 26.61 13.03
CA THR A 126 -14.47 25.52 13.89
C THR A 126 -14.36 24.16 13.23
N ILE A 127 -14.46 23.07 14.00
CA ILE A 127 -14.49 21.70 13.47
C ILE A 127 -15.63 21.54 12.47
N THR A 128 -16.83 22.03 12.80
CA THR A 128 -18.00 21.98 11.91
C THR A 128 -17.74 22.67 10.57
N GLN A 129 -17.06 23.82 10.57
CA GLN A 129 -16.67 24.50 9.32
C GLN A 129 -15.66 23.69 8.50
N GLN A 130 -14.73 22.99 9.16
CA GLN A 130 -13.77 22.13 8.46
C GLN A 130 -14.46 20.93 7.81
N VAL A 131 -15.46 20.32 8.46
CA VAL A 131 -16.31 19.29 7.84
C VAL A 131 -16.99 19.88 6.60
N MET A 132 -17.65 21.04 6.69
CA MET A 132 -18.33 21.62 5.52
C MET A 132 -17.39 21.93 4.36
N LYS A 133 -16.19 22.42 4.69
CA LYS A 133 -15.13 22.67 3.70
C LYS A 133 -14.70 21.40 2.98
N ASN A 134 -14.53 20.28 3.69
CA ASN A 134 -14.00 19.04 3.10
C ASN A 134 -15.08 18.30 2.30
N PHE A 135 -16.34 18.38 2.71
CA PHE A 135 -17.41 17.56 2.15
C PHE A 135 -18.27 18.24 1.07
N LEU A 136 -18.56 19.54 1.22
CA LEU A 136 -19.61 20.20 0.42
C LEU A 136 -19.11 21.36 -0.44
N LEU A 137 -17.87 21.83 -0.26
CA LEU A 137 -17.39 23.05 -0.89
C LEU A 137 -16.14 22.80 -1.73
N SER A 138 -16.28 22.89 -3.05
CA SER A 138 -15.16 22.82 -4.00
C SER A 138 -15.01 24.13 -4.81
N GLY A 139 -13.77 24.58 -5.03
CA GLY A 139 -13.45 25.52 -6.13
C GLY A 139 -13.72 27.02 -5.94
N ASP A 140 -14.42 27.46 -4.89
CA ASP A 140 -14.80 28.88 -4.71
C ASP A 140 -13.67 29.82 -4.22
N ARG A 141 -13.85 31.14 -4.46
CA ARG A 141 -12.99 32.20 -3.89
C ARG A 141 -12.96 32.11 -2.37
N ARG A 142 -11.78 32.34 -1.75
CA ARG A 142 -11.54 32.12 -0.31
C ARG A 142 -12.58 32.77 0.62
N VAL A 143 -13.00 34.00 0.34
CA VAL A 143 -13.95 34.76 1.19
C VAL A 143 -15.38 34.25 1.03
N GLU A 144 -15.83 34.07 -0.21
CA GLU A 144 -17.15 33.51 -0.52
C GLU A 144 -17.31 32.11 0.08
N ARG A 145 -16.30 31.25 -0.12
CA ARG A 145 -16.27 29.92 0.49
C ARG A 145 -16.40 29.99 2.00
N LYS A 146 -15.69 30.94 2.65
CA LYS A 146 -15.75 31.07 4.11
C LYS A 146 -17.13 31.47 4.63
N ILE A 147 -17.86 32.30 3.87
CA ILE A 147 -19.25 32.65 4.19
C ILE A 147 -20.14 31.41 4.04
N LYS A 148 -19.99 30.65 2.95
CA LYS A 148 -20.72 29.39 2.72
C LYS A 148 -20.42 28.35 3.82
N GLU A 149 -19.17 28.23 4.27
CA GLU A 149 -18.76 27.36 5.40
C GLU A 149 -19.54 27.72 6.68
N ILE A 150 -19.65 29.01 7.02
CA ILE A 150 -20.36 29.46 8.24
C ILE A 150 -21.86 29.13 8.15
N ILE A 151 -22.50 29.42 7.01
CA ILE A 151 -23.94 29.17 6.81
C ILE A 151 -24.24 27.67 6.84
N LEU A 152 -23.44 26.85 6.15
CA LEU A 152 -23.61 25.40 6.16
C LEU A 152 -23.35 24.81 7.55
N ALA A 153 -22.34 25.32 8.26
CA ALA A 153 -22.01 24.84 9.60
C ALA A 153 -23.12 25.10 10.62
N SER A 154 -23.84 26.22 10.52
CA SER A 154 -25.00 26.46 11.39
C SER A 154 -26.17 25.54 11.02
N ARG A 155 -26.45 25.33 9.72
CA ARG A 155 -27.54 24.46 9.27
C ARG A 155 -27.32 22.99 9.64
N ILE A 156 -26.09 22.50 9.51
CA ILE A 156 -25.84 21.08 9.78
C ILE A 156 -25.99 20.74 11.26
N GLU A 157 -25.64 21.65 12.16
CA GLU A 157 -25.81 21.44 13.61
C GLU A 157 -27.26 21.39 14.07
N GLU A 158 -28.21 21.85 13.25
CA GLU A 158 -29.65 21.64 13.49
C GLU A 158 -30.08 20.21 13.16
N THR A 159 -29.29 19.48 12.36
CA THR A 159 -29.64 18.14 11.85
C THR A 159 -28.77 17.01 12.38
N LEU A 160 -27.49 17.27 12.66
CA LEU A 160 -26.53 16.31 13.19
C LEU A 160 -26.09 16.71 14.59
N SER A 161 -26.06 15.74 15.50
CA SER A 161 -25.46 15.91 16.82
C SER A 161 -23.97 16.26 16.74
N LYS A 162 -23.43 16.91 17.79
CA LYS A 162 -21.99 17.19 17.93
C LYS A 162 -21.12 15.94 17.80
N GLU A 163 -21.55 14.82 18.38
CA GLU A 163 -20.82 13.55 18.26
C GLU A 163 -20.74 13.08 16.81
N LYS A 164 -21.84 13.19 16.05
CA LYS A 164 -21.85 12.79 14.63
C LYS A 164 -20.97 13.71 13.76
N ILE A 165 -20.93 15.02 14.07
CA ILE A 165 -20.04 15.95 13.37
C ILE A 165 -18.58 15.63 13.69
N LEU A 166 -18.28 15.33 14.96
CA LEU A 166 -16.95 14.93 15.37
C LEU A 166 -16.54 13.59 14.75
N GLU A 167 -17.47 12.63 14.61
CA GLU A 167 -17.27 11.37 13.89
C GLU A 167 -16.85 11.63 12.44
N LEU A 168 -17.63 12.44 11.70
CA LEU A 168 -17.33 12.78 10.31
C LEU A 168 -15.96 13.45 10.20
N TYR A 169 -15.67 14.40 11.09
CA TYR A 169 -14.38 15.09 11.13
C TYR A 169 -13.21 14.12 11.37
N MET A 170 -13.29 13.32 12.43
CA MET A 170 -12.20 12.44 12.86
C MET A 170 -11.99 11.25 11.92
N ASN A 171 -12.97 10.89 11.08
CA ASN A 171 -12.82 9.84 10.07
C ASN A 171 -12.38 10.37 8.69
N GLU A 172 -12.65 11.64 8.38
CA GLU A 172 -12.31 12.23 7.07
C GLU A 172 -10.94 12.92 7.07
N ILE A 173 -10.51 13.47 8.20
CA ILE A 173 -9.39 14.40 8.19
C ILE A 173 -8.09 13.76 7.71
N PHE A 174 -7.43 14.41 6.75
CA PHE A 174 -6.11 13.99 6.29
C PHE A 174 -5.03 14.37 7.32
N LEU A 175 -4.31 13.37 7.83
CA LEU A 175 -3.30 13.52 8.89
C LEU A 175 -1.86 13.26 8.39
N GLY A 176 -1.66 13.20 7.07
CA GLY A 176 -0.35 12.90 6.46
C GLY A 176 -0.13 11.40 6.22
N GLN A 177 0.95 11.04 5.52
CA GLN A 177 1.33 9.64 5.24
C GLN A 177 0.18 8.78 4.66
N ASN A 178 -0.56 9.35 3.69
CA ASN A 178 -1.77 8.74 3.09
C ASN A 178 -2.84 8.28 4.10
N SER A 179 -2.85 8.83 5.32
CA SER A 179 -3.75 8.44 6.40
C SER A 179 -4.90 9.44 6.52
N TYR A 180 -6.11 8.92 6.32
CA TYR A 180 -7.37 9.65 6.47
C TYR A 180 -8.09 9.13 7.70
N GLY A 181 -8.37 10.06 8.61
CA GLY A 181 -8.94 9.80 9.91
C GLY A 181 -7.95 9.34 10.97
N VAL A 182 -8.38 9.46 12.23
CA VAL A 182 -7.55 9.25 13.42
C VAL A 182 -7.10 7.82 13.60
N THR A 183 -7.94 6.84 13.23
CA THR A 183 -7.65 5.41 13.41
C THR A 183 -6.57 4.95 12.44
N ALA A 184 -6.67 5.36 11.17
CA ALA A 184 -5.61 5.10 10.19
C ALA A 184 -4.30 5.79 10.61
N ALA A 185 -4.36 7.03 11.09
CA ALA A 185 -3.17 7.75 11.53
C ALA A 185 -2.52 7.12 12.78
N ALA A 186 -3.29 6.67 13.77
CA ALA A 186 -2.76 5.97 14.94
C ALA A 186 -1.96 4.72 14.54
N GLN A 187 -2.49 3.94 13.61
CA GLN A 187 -1.79 2.77 13.06
C GLN A 187 -0.56 3.17 12.23
N THR A 188 -0.65 4.21 11.39
CA THR A 188 0.45 4.65 10.53
C THR A 188 1.62 5.26 11.31
N TYR A 189 1.35 6.03 12.36
CA TYR A 189 2.39 6.75 13.11
C TYR A 189 2.90 5.97 14.33
N PHE A 190 2.05 5.15 14.95
CA PHE A 190 2.39 4.48 16.22
C PHE A 190 2.18 2.97 16.21
N ASN A 191 1.58 2.40 15.15
CA ASN A 191 1.13 1.01 15.10
C ASN A 191 0.28 0.62 16.33
N LYS A 192 -0.62 1.52 16.72
CA LYS A 192 -1.50 1.38 17.89
C LYS A 192 -2.96 1.55 17.51
N SER A 193 -3.83 0.92 18.28
CA SER A 193 -5.25 1.27 18.32
C SER A 193 -5.47 2.60 19.04
N LEU A 194 -6.63 3.24 18.86
CA LEU A 194 -6.92 4.53 19.51
C LEU A 194 -6.87 4.46 21.03
N VAL A 195 -7.28 3.33 21.62
CA VAL A 195 -7.32 3.13 23.09
C VAL A 195 -5.93 3.01 23.72
N GLU A 196 -4.91 2.69 22.93
CA GLU A 196 -3.52 2.56 23.37
C GLU A 196 -2.72 3.87 23.26
N LEU A 197 -3.32 4.92 22.69
CA LEU A 197 -2.65 6.19 22.50
C LEU A 197 -2.43 6.91 23.84
N ALA A 198 -1.18 7.30 24.09
CA ALA A 198 -0.84 8.19 25.19
C ALA A 198 -1.23 9.66 24.84
N PRO A 199 -1.37 10.55 25.85
CA PRO A 199 -1.71 11.96 25.62
C PRO A 199 -0.78 12.67 24.61
N HIS A 200 0.54 12.48 24.68
CA HIS A 200 1.47 13.07 23.72
C HIS A 200 1.31 12.52 22.29
N GLU A 201 0.87 11.27 22.13
CA GLU A 201 0.59 10.65 20.83
C GLU A 201 -0.72 11.20 20.24
N ALA A 202 -1.78 11.30 21.06
CA ALA A 202 -3.03 11.94 20.67
C ALA A 202 -2.83 13.42 20.29
N ALA A 203 -2.05 14.17 21.07
CA ALA A 203 -1.67 15.55 20.78
C ALA A 203 -0.82 15.67 19.50
N THR A 204 -0.02 14.66 19.18
CA THR A 204 0.74 14.60 17.91
C THR A 204 -0.20 14.45 16.73
N LEU A 205 -1.19 13.56 16.79
CA LEU A 205 -2.20 13.43 15.73
C LEU A 205 -3.01 14.72 15.56
N ALA A 206 -3.45 15.32 16.66
CA ALA A 206 -4.19 16.60 16.67
C ALA A 206 -3.36 17.80 16.18
N SER A 207 -2.04 17.65 16.03
CA SER A 207 -1.17 18.70 15.49
C SER A 207 -1.20 18.77 13.96
N MET A 208 -1.52 17.66 13.28
CA MET A 208 -1.46 17.52 11.83
C MET A 208 -2.52 18.30 11.02
N PRO A 209 -3.81 18.37 11.44
CA PRO A 209 -4.91 19.01 10.69
C PRO A 209 -4.59 20.34 10.00
N LYS A 210 -3.91 21.22 10.75
CA LYS A 210 -3.61 22.59 10.31
C LYS A 210 -2.69 22.64 9.09
N ALA A 211 -1.72 21.73 8.99
CA ALA A 211 -0.76 21.69 7.89
C ALA A 211 -0.07 20.31 7.81
N PRO A 212 -0.75 19.27 7.31
CA PRO A 212 -0.24 17.89 7.34
C PRO A 212 1.13 17.72 6.66
N SER A 213 1.39 18.48 5.60
CA SER A 213 2.68 18.43 4.88
C SER A 213 3.83 19.13 5.62
N GLU A 214 3.54 20.03 6.57
CA GLU A 214 4.54 20.79 7.32
C GLU A 214 4.94 20.13 8.65
N PHE A 215 4.19 19.12 9.07
CA PHE A 215 4.39 18.38 10.31
C PHE A 215 4.80 16.95 9.98
N HIS A 216 6.07 16.61 10.22
CA HIS A 216 6.62 15.30 9.88
C HIS A 216 7.60 14.84 10.97
N PRO A 217 7.46 13.61 11.49
CA PRO A 217 8.27 13.13 12.63
C PRO A 217 9.78 13.08 12.35
N VAL A 218 10.16 12.73 11.11
CA VAL A 218 11.56 12.74 10.65
C VAL A 218 11.98 14.12 10.12
N ARG A 219 11.39 14.57 9.00
CA ARG A 219 11.86 15.75 8.23
C ARG A 219 11.65 17.10 8.91
N ARG A 220 10.68 17.21 9.83
CA ARG A 220 10.25 18.47 10.48
C ARG A 220 10.02 18.26 11.99
N LYS A 221 10.90 17.48 12.61
CA LYS A 221 10.77 17.00 14.00
C LYS A 221 10.50 18.13 15.01
N ASP A 222 11.31 19.17 15.02
CA ASP A 222 11.22 20.27 16.01
C ASP A 222 9.90 21.04 15.89
N ARG A 223 9.43 21.25 14.65
CA ARG A 223 8.18 21.96 14.40
C ARG A 223 6.97 21.15 14.85
N LEU A 224 6.99 19.84 14.63
CA LEU A 224 5.95 18.93 15.11
C LEU A 224 5.98 18.84 16.64
N LEU A 225 7.16 18.73 17.24
CA LEU A 225 7.34 18.69 18.69
C LEU A 225 6.76 19.94 19.38
N ALA A 226 7.09 21.13 18.84
CA ALA A 226 6.56 22.38 19.35
C ALA A 226 5.02 22.46 19.23
N ARG A 227 4.45 21.98 18.13
CA ARG A 227 2.99 21.96 17.93
C ARG A 227 2.30 20.95 18.87
N ARG A 228 2.86 19.76 19.05
CA ARG A 228 2.38 18.75 20.01
C ARG A 228 2.34 19.32 21.43
N ASN A 229 3.43 19.97 21.86
CA ASN A 229 3.51 20.55 23.19
C ASN A 229 2.51 21.70 23.39
N PHE A 230 2.26 22.49 22.32
CA PHE A 230 1.17 23.46 22.33
C PHE A 230 -0.20 22.79 22.54
N VAL A 231 -0.49 21.68 21.84
CA VAL A 231 -1.76 20.97 22.02
C VAL A 231 -1.90 20.40 23.43
N LEU A 232 -0.84 19.79 23.98
CA LEU A 232 -0.83 19.32 25.37
C LEU A 232 -1.13 20.46 26.35
N LYS A 233 -0.55 21.64 26.11
CA LYS A 233 -0.82 22.83 26.93
C LYS A 233 -2.29 23.25 26.86
N GLU A 234 -2.89 23.27 25.67
CA GLU A 234 -4.32 23.57 25.50
C GLU A 234 -5.20 22.50 26.17
N MET A 235 -4.82 21.21 26.14
CA MET A 235 -5.53 20.15 26.88
C MET A 235 -5.49 20.38 28.39
N TYR A 236 -4.37 20.82 28.93
CA TYR A 236 -4.24 21.19 30.34
C TYR A 236 -5.08 22.42 30.68
N GLU A 237 -4.97 23.50 29.90
CA GLU A 237 -5.72 24.74 30.14
C GLU A 237 -7.25 24.55 30.02
N ASN A 238 -7.69 23.60 29.18
CA ASN A 238 -9.10 23.21 29.05
C ASN A 238 -9.56 22.20 30.13
N GLY A 239 -8.67 21.73 31.01
CA GLY A 239 -8.97 20.81 32.11
C GLY A 239 -9.17 19.35 31.71
N TYR A 240 -8.69 18.93 30.54
CA TYR A 240 -8.78 17.54 30.07
C TYR A 240 -7.66 16.65 30.61
N ILE A 241 -6.52 17.23 30.98
CA ILE A 241 -5.42 16.57 31.68
C ILE A 241 -4.99 17.41 32.87
N ASP A 242 -4.43 16.77 33.90
CA ASP A 242 -3.86 17.48 35.05
C ASP A 242 -2.43 17.98 34.77
N GLU A 243 -1.92 18.83 35.67
CA GLU A 243 -0.59 19.45 35.55
C GLU A 243 0.53 18.40 35.54
N ALA A 244 0.42 17.37 36.40
CA ALA A 244 1.42 16.30 36.49
C ALA A 244 1.50 15.50 35.18
N THR A 245 0.36 15.18 34.58
CA THR A 245 0.27 14.52 33.27
C THR A 245 0.84 15.43 32.18
N TYR A 246 0.48 16.71 32.16
CA TYR A 246 1.02 17.66 31.18
C TYR A 246 2.55 17.73 31.21
N GLU A 247 3.15 17.90 32.39
CA GLU A 247 4.62 17.98 32.53
C GLU A 247 5.31 16.68 32.09
N ALA A 248 4.77 15.52 32.49
CA ALA A 248 5.30 14.22 32.11
C ALA A 248 5.23 13.99 30.58
N GLU A 249 4.11 14.32 29.97
CA GLU A 249 3.84 14.08 28.54
C GLU A 249 4.61 15.03 27.62
N VAL A 250 4.86 16.27 28.05
CA VAL A 250 5.71 17.22 27.31
C VAL A 250 7.16 16.73 27.24
N ALA A 251 7.65 16.05 28.29
CA ALA A 251 9.00 15.50 28.34
C ALA A 251 9.19 14.25 27.46
N MET A 252 8.12 13.61 27.00
CA MET A 252 8.20 12.40 26.18
C MET A 252 8.80 12.68 24.79
N PRO A 253 9.68 11.80 24.28
CA PRO A 253 10.27 11.94 22.96
C PRO A 253 9.22 11.79 21.86
N LEU A 254 9.45 12.39 20.70
CA LEU A 254 8.60 12.18 19.53
C LEU A 254 8.95 10.85 18.87
N ARG A 255 8.29 9.77 19.32
CA ARG A 255 8.43 8.44 18.74
C ARG A 255 7.48 8.23 17.57
N SER A 256 7.90 7.49 16.54
CA SER A 256 6.99 7.09 15.46
C SER A 256 7.52 5.89 14.67
N VAL A 257 6.63 5.24 13.93
CA VAL A 257 6.98 4.22 12.91
C VAL A 257 7.98 4.80 11.91
N GLN A 258 7.81 6.05 11.47
CA GLN A 258 8.71 6.68 10.48
C GLN A 258 10.11 6.96 11.04
N ASN A 259 10.26 7.04 12.36
CA ASN A 259 11.56 7.15 13.02
C ASN A 259 12.19 5.77 13.31
N GLY A 260 11.48 4.67 13.05
CA GLY A 260 11.89 3.32 13.42
C GLY A 260 11.70 2.99 14.91
N ASP A 261 10.94 3.80 15.66
CA ASP A 261 10.67 3.55 17.09
C ASP A 261 9.60 2.46 17.29
N TYR A 262 8.75 2.26 16.29
CA TYR A 262 7.67 1.27 16.26
C TYR A 262 7.73 0.49 14.94
N GLU A 263 7.44 -0.81 14.97
CA GLU A 263 7.33 -1.61 13.76
C GLU A 263 6.11 -1.17 12.93
N PRO A 264 6.22 -0.98 11.60
CA PRO A 264 5.07 -0.68 10.76
C PRO A 264 4.05 -1.82 10.77
N PHE A 265 2.75 -1.48 10.84
CA PHE A 265 1.67 -2.48 10.75
C PHE A 265 1.77 -3.34 9.47
N ARG A 266 2.19 -2.75 8.35
CA ARG A 266 2.31 -3.45 7.07
C ARG A 266 3.33 -4.58 7.12
N ASP A 267 4.38 -4.45 7.93
CA ASP A 267 5.45 -5.43 8.03
C ASP A 267 5.02 -6.66 8.85
N ALA A 268 3.98 -6.52 9.68
CA ALA A 268 3.34 -7.64 10.37
C ALA A 268 2.43 -8.48 9.44
N LEU A 269 2.08 -7.96 8.26
CA LEU A 269 1.31 -8.69 7.26
C LEU A 269 2.24 -9.45 6.30
N PRO A 270 1.80 -10.60 5.76
CA PRO A 270 2.51 -11.24 4.66
C PRO A 270 2.72 -10.26 3.49
N PRO A 271 3.85 -10.38 2.75
CA PRO A 271 4.03 -9.60 1.54
C PRO A 271 2.94 -9.94 0.53
N ARG A 272 2.53 -8.94 -0.25
CA ARG A 272 1.60 -9.16 -1.36
C ARG A 272 2.19 -10.18 -2.33
N ASN A 273 1.37 -11.12 -2.77
CA ASN A 273 1.76 -12.18 -3.69
C ASN A 273 0.75 -12.30 -4.85
N TYR A 274 1.00 -13.25 -5.75
CA TYR A 274 0.13 -13.49 -6.90
C TYR A 274 -1.31 -13.85 -6.50
N PHE A 275 -1.50 -14.55 -5.38
CA PHE A 275 -2.82 -14.98 -4.94
C PHE A 275 -3.67 -13.78 -4.46
N THR A 276 -3.12 -12.93 -3.59
CA THR A 276 -3.85 -11.77 -3.07
C THR A 276 -4.06 -10.71 -4.15
N ASP A 277 -3.11 -10.55 -5.08
CA ASP A 277 -3.29 -9.67 -6.24
C ASP A 277 -4.32 -10.21 -7.24
N GLU A 278 -4.44 -11.52 -7.39
CA GLU A 278 -5.48 -12.15 -8.21
C GLU A 278 -6.87 -11.95 -7.60
N ILE A 279 -7.01 -11.99 -6.27
CA ILE A 279 -8.26 -11.61 -5.59
C ILE A 279 -8.61 -10.16 -5.91
N ARG A 280 -7.66 -9.22 -5.78
CA ARG A 280 -7.88 -7.83 -6.19
C ARG A 280 -8.37 -7.77 -7.64
N ARG A 281 -7.70 -8.47 -8.56
CA ARG A 281 -8.01 -8.44 -9.99
C ARG A 281 -9.44 -8.92 -10.27
N GLN A 282 -9.81 -10.08 -9.74
CA GLN A 282 -11.15 -10.65 -9.92
C GLN A 282 -12.24 -9.75 -9.33
N LEU A 283 -12.05 -9.27 -8.09
CA LEU A 283 -13.04 -8.42 -7.46
C LEU A 283 -13.13 -7.03 -8.11
N SER A 284 -12.03 -6.50 -8.64
CA SER A 284 -12.06 -5.26 -9.42
C SER A 284 -12.79 -5.44 -10.76
N GLU A 285 -12.70 -6.63 -11.36
CA GLU A 285 -13.41 -6.99 -12.59
C GLU A 285 -14.91 -7.19 -12.33
N ASP A 286 -15.27 -7.89 -11.26
CA ASP A 286 -16.66 -8.25 -10.93
C ASP A 286 -17.47 -7.10 -10.33
N PHE A 287 -16.84 -6.29 -9.46
CA PHE A 287 -17.52 -5.22 -8.69
C PHE A 287 -17.12 -3.81 -9.13
N GLY A 288 -16.10 -3.68 -9.97
CA GLY A 288 -15.53 -2.39 -10.38
C GLY A 288 -14.36 -1.97 -9.49
N GLU A 289 -13.33 -1.41 -10.11
CA GLU A 289 -12.09 -1.01 -9.44
C GLU A 289 -12.34 0.03 -8.32
N GLY A 290 -13.14 1.05 -8.60
CA GLY A 290 -13.48 2.08 -7.61
C GLY A 290 -14.13 1.51 -6.36
N GLU A 291 -15.06 0.57 -6.53
CA GLU A 291 -15.76 -0.07 -5.41
C GLU A 291 -14.82 -0.96 -4.60
N PHE A 292 -13.94 -1.74 -5.25
CA PHE A 292 -12.98 -2.57 -4.51
C PHE A 292 -12.01 -1.74 -3.64
N PHE A 293 -11.54 -0.59 -4.12
CA PHE A 293 -10.58 0.23 -3.39
C PHE A 293 -11.19 1.20 -2.36
N SER A 294 -12.53 1.37 -2.37
CA SER A 294 -13.23 2.31 -1.49
C SER A 294 -14.42 1.72 -0.72
N GLY A 295 -14.92 0.55 -1.11
CA GLY A 295 -16.14 -0.06 -0.55
C GLY A 295 -15.95 -0.78 0.79
N GLY A 296 -14.73 -0.87 1.32
CA GLY A 296 -14.48 -1.50 2.62
C GLY A 296 -14.77 -3.00 2.66
N PHE A 297 -14.48 -3.71 1.57
CA PHE A 297 -14.81 -5.14 1.49
C PHE A 297 -14.05 -5.97 2.52
N SER A 298 -14.76 -6.92 3.12
CA SER A 298 -14.17 -7.97 3.94
C SER A 298 -14.19 -9.28 3.16
N VAL A 299 -13.04 -9.61 2.56
CA VAL A 299 -12.91 -10.74 1.64
C VAL A 299 -12.30 -11.93 2.37
N ARG A 300 -12.99 -13.06 2.41
CA ARG A 300 -12.43 -14.31 2.93
C ARG A 300 -11.83 -15.12 1.79
N ALA A 301 -10.50 -15.22 1.76
CA ALA A 301 -9.76 -15.98 0.77
C ALA A 301 -9.91 -17.49 0.97
N THR A 302 -9.74 -18.24 -0.13
CA THR A 302 -9.67 -19.72 -0.15
C THR A 302 -8.26 -20.25 0.03
N LEU A 303 -7.28 -19.36 0.18
CA LEU A 303 -5.87 -19.65 0.33
C LEU A 303 -5.63 -20.62 1.50
N ASP A 304 -4.93 -21.70 1.22
CA ASP A 304 -4.28 -22.52 2.24
C ASP A 304 -2.85 -22.00 2.44
N PRO A 305 -2.50 -21.47 3.62
CA PRO A 305 -1.21 -20.83 3.85
C PRO A 305 -0.04 -21.80 3.79
N GLU A 306 -0.22 -23.07 4.14
CA GLU A 306 0.84 -24.07 4.10
C GLU A 306 1.10 -24.50 2.66
N LEU A 307 0.05 -24.83 1.91
CA LEU A 307 0.18 -25.21 0.50
C LEU A 307 0.69 -24.06 -0.38
N GLN A 308 0.39 -22.81 -0.03
CA GLN A 308 0.88 -21.66 -0.77
C GLN A 308 2.41 -21.55 -0.71
N VAL A 309 3.02 -21.79 0.45
CA VAL A 309 4.48 -21.75 0.61
C VAL A 309 5.12 -22.88 -0.20
N GLU A 310 4.57 -24.10 -0.11
CA GLU A 310 5.07 -25.23 -0.89
C GLU A 310 4.95 -25.02 -2.40
N ALA A 311 3.84 -24.41 -2.85
CA ALA A 311 3.63 -24.07 -4.26
C ALA A 311 4.65 -23.03 -4.76
N GLU A 312 4.93 -22.01 -3.96
CA GLU A 312 5.93 -20.99 -4.26
C GLU A 312 7.33 -21.61 -4.37
N ASP A 313 7.75 -22.35 -3.34
CA ASP A 313 9.06 -22.99 -3.26
C ASP A 313 9.27 -24.02 -4.38
N ALA A 314 8.26 -24.85 -4.67
CA ALA A 314 8.36 -25.86 -5.72
C ALA A 314 8.58 -25.22 -7.10
N LEU A 315 7.82 -24.16 -7.43
CA LEU A 315 7.98 -23.46 -8.70
C LEU A 315 9.32 -22.72 -8.75
N GLN A 316 9.68 -21.96 -7.71
CA GLN A 316 10.94 -21.23 -7.64
C GLN A 316 12.13 -22.18 -7.78
N ARG A 317 12.15 -23.30 -7.05
CA ARG A 317 13.22 -24.31 -7.10
C ARG A 317 13.39 -24.90 -8.50
N ALA A 318 12.28 -25.25 -9.16
CA ALA A 318 12.32 -25.80 -10.51
C ALA A 318 12.86 -24.79 -11.53
N LEU A 319 12.42 -23.53 -11.45
CA LEU A 319 12.88 -22.46 -12.33
C LEU A 319 14.36 -22.12 -12.09
N GLU A 320 14.80 -22.01 -10.83
CA GLU A 320 16.21 -21.77 -10.49
C GLU A 320 17.07 -22.94 -10.98
N SER A 321 16.67 -24.18 -10.72
CA SER A 321 17.41 -25.37 -11.15
C SER A 321 17.60 -25.41 -12.66
N TYR A 322 16.52 -25.17 -13.42
CA TYR A 322 16.58 -25.08 -14.86
C TYR A 322 17.51 -23.95 -15.32
N ASP A 323 17.38 -22.75 -14.76
CA ASP A 323 18.16 -21.59 -15.15
C ASP A 323 19.66 -21.79 -14.88
N ARG A 324 20.00 -22.33 -13.70
CA ARG A 324 21.39 -22.66 -13.35
C ARG A 324 21.98 -23.74 -14.24
N SER A 325 21.18 -24.72 -14.67
CA SER A 325 21.63 -25.78 -15.58
C SER A 325 22.05 -25.23 -16.95
N GLN A 326 21.58 -24.05 -17.35
CA GLN A 326 22.02 -23.40 -18.58
C GLN A 326 23.47 -22.89 -18.50
N GLY A 327 24.01 -22.67 -17.29
CA GLY A 327 25.38 -22.21 -17.09
C GLY A 327 25.64 -20.81 -17.63
N VAL A 328 24.64 -19.93 -17.63
CA VAL A 328 24.72 -18.55 -18.14
C VAL A 328 24.41 -17.56 -17.02
N TRP A 329 25.32 -16.62 -16.78
CA TRP A 329 25.14 -15.49 -15.88
C TRP A 329 24.68 -14.28 -16.67
N ARG A 330 23.50 -13.76 -16.35
CA ARG A 330 22.93 -12.56 -16.98
C ARG A 330 23.10 -11.32 -16.10
N GLY A 331 23.21 -11.51 -14.78
CA GLY A 331 23.15 -10.42 -13.81
C GLY A 331 21.78 -9.75 -13.77
N THR A 332 21.66 -8.69 -12.98
CA THR A 332 20.42 -7.90 -12.85
C THR A 332 20.35 -6.77 -13.88
N GLY A 333 21.51 -6.33 -14.42
CA GLY A 333 21.64 -5.12 -15.24
C GLY A 333 21.59 -3.82 -14.43
N LEU A 334 21.53 -3.89 -13.10
CA LEU A 334 21.44 -2.74 -12.20
C LEU A 334 22.82 -2.42 -11.62
N THR A 335 23.14 -1.13 -11.50
CA THR A 335 24.44 -0.66 -11.01
C THR A 335 24.29 0.55 -10.10
N ILE A 336 25.12 0.65 -9.06
CA ILE A 336 25.32 1.85 -8.24
C ILE A 336 26.62 2.53 -8.69
N HIS A 337 26.60 3.85 -8.81
CA HIS A 337 27.77 4.59 -9.26
C HIS A 337 28.88 4.60 -8.20
N LYS A 338 30.14 4.57 -8.65
CA LYS A 338 31.30 4.31 -7.77
C LYS A 338 31.53 5.36 -6.69
N ASP A 339 31.08 6.60 -6.91
CA ASP A 339 31.13 7.68 -5.93
C ASP A 339 30.19 7.46 -4.73
N GLN A 340 29.15 6.63 -4.89
CA GLN A 340 28.23 6.25 -3.81
C GLN A 340 28.71 5.02 -3.02
N LEU A 341 29.84 4.41 -3.41
CA LEU A 341 30.39 3.19 -2.78
C LEU A 341 31.45 3.49 -1.71
N THR A 342 31.64 4.76 -1.35
CA THR A 342 32.76 5.22 -0.52
C THR A 342 32.63 4.84 0.95
N ASP A 343 31.41 4.80 1.46
CA ASP A 343 31.14 4.50 2.86
C ASP A 343 29.83 3.72 3.01
N THR A 344 29.71 3.07 4.17
CA THR A 344 28.64 2.12 4.45
C THR A 344 27.25 2.75 4.51
N ALA A 345 27.13 4.00 4.96
CA ALA A 345 25.83 4.66 5.01
C ALA A 345 25.36 5.03 3.60
N THR A 346 26.26 5.54 2.77
CA THR A 346 25.95 5.99 1.41
C THR A 346 25.54 4.83 0.50
N TRP A 347 26.30 3.74 0.46
CA TRP A 347 25.95 2.63 -0.45
C TRP A 347 24.68 1.90 0.01
N ARG A 348 24.41 1.83 1.33
CA ARG A 348 23.17 1.23 1.84
C ARG A 348 21.95 2.04 1.45
N ALA A 349 22.02 3.37 1.56
CA ALA A 349 20.95 4.25 1.09
C ALA A 349 20.74 4.13 -0.42
N ALA A 350 21.83 4.08 -1.20
CA ALA A 350 21.74 3.90 -2.64
C ALA A 350 21.11 2.53 -3.00
N LEU A 351 21.50 1.45 -2.32
CA LEU A 351 20.98 0.11 -2.55
C LEU A 351 19.50 -0.03 -2.15
N SER A 352 19.07 0.59 -1.05
CA SER A 352 17.66 0.58 -0.64
C SER A 352 16.74 1.24 -1.66
N ASP A 353 17.24 2.22 -2.41
CA ASP A 353 16.49 2.92 -3.45
C ASP A 353 16.40 2.13 -4.78
N VAL A 354 17.20 1.06 -4.94
CA VAL A 354 17.18 0.23 -6.15
C VAL A 354 15.91 -0.63 -6.18
N SER A 355 15.19 -0.56 -7.31
CA SER A 355 14.05 -1.44 -7.60
C SER A 355 14.54 -2.84 -7.99
N ILE A 356 14.63 -3.71 -6.99
CA ILE A 356 15.04 -5.10 -7.10
C ILE A 356 14.18 -5.96 -6.17
N ALA A 357 13.89 -7.20 -6.57
CA ALA A 357 13.05 -8.11 -5.81
C ALA A 357 13.67 -8.46 -4.45
N ARG A 358 12.86 -8.41 -3.39
CA ARG A 358 13.20 -8.70 -1.98
C ARG A 358 12.27 -9.75 -1.36
N ASP A 359 11.36 -10.30 -2.14
CA ASP A 359 10.36 -11.29 -1.73
C ASP A 359 10.82 -12.75 -1.87
N ILE A 360 12.03 -13.00 -2.39
CA ILE A 360 12.51 -14.36 -2.69
C ILE A 360 13.10 -15.00 -1.43
N ARG A 361 12.49 -16.10 -0.97
CA ARG A 361 12.87 -16.83 0.26
C ARG A 361 13.29 -18.28 0.03
N LEU A 362 13.42 -18.72 -1.23
CA LEU A 362 13.76 -20.10 -1.59
C LEU A 362 15.04 -20.62 -0.89
N GLU A 363 14.85 -21.63 -0.04
CA GLU A 363 15.84 -22.26 0.87
C GLU A 363 16.37 -21.31 1.95
N ASN A 364 16.83 -20.12 1.57
CA ASN A 364 17.21 -19.02 2.43
C ASN A 364 16.87 -17.70 1.73
N PRO A 365 16.62 -16.59 2.45
CA PRO A 365 16.36 -15.30 1.84
C PRO A 365 17.44 -14.88 0.85
N TRP A 366 17.02 -14.37 -0.32
CA TRP A 366 17.91 -13.74 -1.28
C TRP A 366 17.97 -12.25 -0.97
N TYR A 367 19.18 -11.76 -0.73
CA TYR A 367 19.43 -10.37 -0.39
C TYR A 367 19.93 -9.62 -1.62
N PRO A 368 19.46 -8.39 -1.86
CA PRO A 368 20.18 -7.44 -2.69
C PRO A 368 21.57 -7.17 -2.11
N ALA A 369 22.57 -7.15 -2.97
CA ALA A 369 23.93 -6.80 -2.61
C ALA A 369 24.58 -5.95 -3.71
N VAL A 370 25.49 -5.07 -3.33
CA VAL A 370 26.32 -4.29 -4.26
C VAL A 370 27.76 -4.81 -4.22
N VAL A 371 28.39 -4.94 -5.39
CA VAL A 371 29.81 -5.29 -5.50
C VAL A 371 30.65 -4.05 -5.15
N LEU A 372 31.32 -4.10 -4.00
CA LEU A 372 32.15 -3.01 -3.49
C LEU A 372 33.58 -3.08 -4.04
N GLU A 373 34.09 -4.30 -4.21
CA GLU A 373 35.45 -4.55 -4.67
C GLU A 373 35.51 -5.86 -5.48
N VAL A 374 36.32 -5.87 -6.53
CA VAL A 374 36.65 -7.09 -7.27
C VAL A 374 38.14 -7.34 -7.09
N GLY A 375 38.49 -8.35 -6.28
CA GLY A 375 39.86 -8.76 -6.02
C GLY A 375 40.42 -9.68 -7.10
N GLN A 376 41.57 -10.31 -6.83
CA GLN A 376 42.21 -11.23 -7.79
C GLN A 376 41.39 -12.51 -8.03
N ASN A 377 40.75 -13.04 -6.98
CA ASN A 377 39.97 -14.29 -7.04
C ASN A 377 38.50 -14.08 -6.68
N ASP A 378 38.23 -13.25 -5.67
CA ASP A 378 36.94 -13.12 -5.01
C ASP A 378 36.43 -11.67 -5.13
N ALA A 379 35.14 -11.44 -4.87
CA ALA A 379 34.55 -10.10 -4.88
C ALA A 379 33.92 -9.77 -3.52
N ARG A 380 34.23 -8.57 -2.99
CA ARG A 380 33.63 -8.05 -1.76
C ARG A 380 32.28 -7.44 -2.07
N ILE A 381 31.29 -7.77 -1.25
CA ILE A 381 29.91 -7.32 -1.42
C ILE A 381 29.41 -6.61 -0.16
N GLY A 382 28.61 -5.56 -0.36
CA GLY A 382 27.79 -4.95 0.68
C GLY A 382 26.37 -5.51 0.56
N ILE A 383 25.88 -6.15 1.62
CA ILE A 383 24.58 -6.84 1.58
C ILE A 383 23.54 -6.01 2.34
N GLU A 384 22.36 -5.82 1.73
CA GLU A 384 21.26 -5.11 2.37
C GLU A 384 20.77 -5.85 3.62
N GLY A 385 20.64 -5.13 4.74
CA GLY A 385 20.13 -5.69 6.00
C GLY A 385 21.10 -6.61 6.75
N VAL A 386 22.33 -6.80 6.26
CA VAL A 386 23.36 -7.61 6.91
C VAL A 386 24.52 -6.71 7.32
N ALA A 387 24.89 -6.76 8.60
CA ALA A 387 26.06 -6.04 9.11
C ALA A 387 27.34 -6.66 8.55
N ASP A 388 28.34 -5.83 8.27
CA ASP A 388 29.67 -6.33 7.88
C ASP A 388 30.31 -6.98 9.12
N ASP A 389 30.91 -8.15 8.94
CA ASP A 389 31.82 -8.75 9.92
C ASP A 389 33.23 -8.15 9.77
N GLU A 390 34.17 -8.55 10.64
CA GLU A 390 35.56 -8.03 10.61
C GLU A 390 36.24 -8.26 9.25
N ASP A 391 35.88 -9.34 8.55
CA ASP A 391 36.47 -9.73 7.26
C ASP A 391 35.67 -9.21 6.04
N GLY A 392 34.45 -8.73 6.25
CA GLY A 392 33.49 -8.39 5.20
C GLY A 392 32.88 -9.61 4.50
N HIS A 393 31.86 -9.36 3.66
CA HIS A 393 31.18 -10.41 2.91
C HIS A 393 31.80 -10.61 1.52
N TRP A 394 32.04 -11.86 1.15
CA TRP A 394 32.73 -12.22 -0.10
C TRP A 394 32.00 -13.26 -0.93
N ILE A 395 32.02 -13.09 -2.25
CA ILE A 395 31.67 -14.12 -3.24
C ILE A 395 32.97 -14.82 -3.66
N PRO A 396 33.17 -16.08 -3.28
CA PRO A 396 34.38 -16.80 -3.61
C PRO A 396 34.40 -17.23 -5.08
N SER A 397 35.59 -17.42 -5.63
CA SER A 397 35.81 -17.96 -6.98
C SER A 397 35.04 -19.27 -7.27
N SER A 398 34.88 -20.14 -6.28
CA SER A 398 34.10 -21.38 -6.41
C SER A 398 32.62 -21.13 -6.75
N ASP A 399 32.10 -19.94 -6.41
CA ASP A 399 30.70 -19.60 -6.65
C ASP A 399 30.41 -19.13 -8.07
N VAL A 400 31.41 -18.66 -8.79
CA VAL A 400 31.22 -18.12 -10.15
C VAL A 400 31.53 -19.14 -11.24
N GLN A 401 32.12 -20.28 -10.85
CA GLN A 401 32.57 -21.33 -11.77
C GLN A 401 31.44 -22.08 -12.47
N TRP A 402 30.18 -21.92 -12.07
CA TRP A 402 29.06 -22.58 -12.75
C TRP A 402 28.66 -21.88 -14.06
N ALA A 403 29.02 -20.61 -14.28
CA ALA A 403 28.44 -19.78 -15.33
C ALA A 403 29.44 -19.17 -16.34
N ARG A 404 28.90 -18.75 -17.48
CA ARG A 404 29.52 -17.83 -18.45
C ARG A 404 28.75 -16.51 -18.45
N LYS A 405 29.44 -15.36 -18.35
CA LYS A 405 28.78 -14.03 -18.45
C LYS A 405 28.16 -13.88 -19.85
N ARG A 406 26.89 -13.48 -19.91
CA ARG A 406 26.25 -13.03 -21.14
C ARG A 406 26.56 -11.55 -21.32
N ASN A 407 27.25 -11.24 -22.40
CA ASN A 407 27.60 -9.86 -22.75
C ASN A 407 26.37 -9.11 -23.29
N PRO A 408 26.38 -7.76 -23.33
CA PRO A 408 25.28 -6.97 -23.87
C PRO A 408 24.92 -7.27 -25.33
N ASP A 409 25.88 -7.75 -26.13
CA ASP A 409 25.66 -8.19 -27.51
C ASP A 409 25.02 -9.59 -27.64
N GLY A 410 24.74 -10.24 -26.50
CA GLY A 410 24.17 -11.58 -26.41
C GLY A 410 25.20 -12.72 -26.50
N SER A 411 26.47 -12.42 -26.76
CA SER A 411 27.55 -13.41 -26.78
C SER A 411 27.84 -13.94 -25.36
N LEU A 412 28.36 -15.17 -25.29
CA LEU A 412 28.80 -15.77 -24.04
C LEU A 412 30.30 -15.58 -23.87
N GLY A 413 30.69 -14.99 -22.75
CA GLY A 413 32.07 -14.89 -22.31
C GLY A 413 32.67 -16.25 -21.94
N ARG A 414 33.90 -16.22 -21.43
CA ARG A 414 34.56 -17.40 -20.89
C ARG A 414 33.82 -17.93 -19.66
N LYS A 415 34.00 -19.23 -19.38
CA LYS A 415 33.53 -19.82 -18.12
C LYS A 415 34.26 -19.16 -16.95
N GLY A 416 33.50 -18.72 -15.95
CA GLY A 416 34.03 -18.03 -14.78
C GLY A 416 35.10 -18.87 -14.07
N ARG A 417 36.20 -18.23 -13.71
CA ARG A 417 37.28 -18.79 -12.88
C ARG A 417 37.44 -17.98 -11.60
N VAL A 418 37.33 -16.66 -11.71
CA VAL A 418 37.42 -15.68 -10.62
C VAL A 418 36.20 -14.76 -10.64
N ALA A 419 35.87 -14.13 -9.52
CA ALA A 419 34.65 -13.32 -9.40
C ALA A 419 34.57 -12.20 -10.45
N GLY A 420 35.70 -11.58 -10.78
CA GLY A 420 35.81 -10.55 -11.82
C GLY A 420 35.53 -11.02 -13.26
N ASP A 421 35.37 -12.32 -13.51
CA ASP A 421 34.91 -12.82 -14.81
C ASP A 421 33.40 -12.57 -15.03
N LEU A 422 32.64 -12.46 -13.93
CA LEU A 422 31.18 -12.27 -13.97
C LEU A 422 30.76 -10.89 -13.46
N LEU A 423 31.48 -10.34 -12.49
CA LEU A 423 31.07 -9.17 -11.70
C LEU A 423 31.99 -7.97 -11.91
N GLU A 424 31.41 -6.78 -11.82
CA GLU A 424 32.10 -5.49 -11.86
C GLU A 424 31.75 -4.64 -10.63
N VAL A 425 32.66 -3.75 -10.22
CA VAL A 425 32.41 -2.85 -9.08
C VAL A 425 31.22 -1.94 -9.38
N GLY A 426 30.25 -1.94 -8.48
CA GLY A 426 28.98 -1.24 -8.60
C GLY A 426 27.81 -2.13 -9.05
N ASP A 427 28.06 -3.36 -9.54
CA ASP A 427 26.98 -4.28 -9.90
C ASP A 427 26.08 -4.55 -8.70
N VAL A 428 24.76 -4.47 -8.90
CA VAL A 428 23.77 -4.89 -7.92
C VAL A 428 23.35 -6.31 -8.26
N VAL A 429 23.40 -7.23 -7.30
CA VAL A 429 23.15 -8.66 -7.50
C VAL A 429 22.26 -9.22 -6.40
N HIS A 430 21.69 -10.41 -6.63
CA HIS A 430 21.14 -11.22 -5.56
C HIS A 430 22.20 -12.15 -4.99
N VAL A 431 22.25 -12.27 -3.67
CA VAL A 431 23.06 -13.27 -2.98
C VAL A 431 22.21 -14.04 -1.99
N ARG A 432 22.51 -15.31 -1.82
CA ARG A 432 21.89 -16.16 -0.81
C ARG A 432 22.96 -16.73 0.10
N ARG A 433 22.63 -16.78 1.40
CA ARG A 433 23.46 -17.48 2.38
C ARG A 433 23.42 -18.98 2.07
N MET A 434 24.58 -19.60 1.90
CA MET A 434 24.68 -21.06 1.91
C MET A 434 25.03 -21.54 3.30
N THR A 435 24.24 -22.49 3.79
CA THR A 435 24.43 -23.15 5.08
C THR A 435 24.62 -24.65 4.90
N SER A 436 25.27 -25.29 5.86
CA SER A 436 25.41 -26.75 5.90
C SER A 436 24.10 -27.42 6.29
N ASP A 437 23.72 -28.48 5.59
CA ASP A 437 22.51 -29.26 5.91
C ASP A 437 22.62 -30.00 7.25
N SER A 438 23.84 -30.25 7.75
CA SER A 438 24.05 -31.02 8.98
C SER A 438 23.83 -30.22 10.26
N ASP A 439 24.24 -28.95 10.27
CA ASP A 439 24.30 -28.11 11.48
C ASP A 439 23.88 -26.65 11.26
N GLY A 440 23.48 -26.27 10.05
CA GLY A 440 23.08 -24.91 9.71
C GLY A 440 24.22 -23.89 9.71
N SER A 441 25.48 -24.34 9.86
CA SER A 441 26.64 -23.44 9.85
C SER A 441 26.80 -22.73 8.51
N PHE A 442 27.27 -21.49 8.56
CA PHE A 442 27.51 -20.70 7.35
C PHE A 442 28.69 -21.28 6.55
N ILE A 443 28.48 -21.45 5.25
CA ILE A 443 29.52 -21.92 4.32
C ILE A 443 30.08 -20.74 3.53
N ARG A 444 29.22 -20.00 2.83
CA ARG A 444 29.61 -18.90 1.94
C ARG A 444 28.40 -18.11 1.46
N TRP A 445 28.63 -16.93 0.92
CA TRP A 445 27.64 -16.25 0.08
C TRP A 445 27.67 -16.82 -1.33
N SER A 446 26.47 -16.99 -1.90
CA SER A 446 26.31 -17.58 -3.21
C SER A 446 25.46 -16.67 -4.08
N LEU A 447 26.02 -16.24 -5.20
CA LEU A 447 25.45 -15.42 -6.25
C LEU A 447 24.22 -16.10 -6.85
N ARG A 448 23.15 -15.33 -6.95
CA ARG A 448 21.85 -15.75 -7.48
C ARG A 448 21.41 -14.79 -8.57
N GLN A 449 20.58 -15.30 -9.47
CA GLN A 449 19.89 -14.48 -10.47
C GLN A 449 18.46 -14.96 -10.58
N VAL A 450 17.56 -14.02 -10.82
CA VAL A 450 16.18 -14.36 -11.16
C VAL A 450 16.17 -15.08 -12.52
N PRO A 451 15.53 -16.25 -12.63
CA PRO A 451 15.37 -16.97 -13.88
C PRO A 451 14.67 -16.13 -14.96
N ASP A 452 15.22 -16.12 -16.17
CA ASP A 452 14.56 -15.51 -17.34
C ASP A 452 13.42 -16.40 -17.85
N VAL A 453 13.60 -17.73 -17.74
CA VAL A 453 12.49 -18.68 -17.89
C VAL A 453 11.45 -18.43 -16.80
N GLN A 454 10.18 -18.58 -17.15
CA GLN A 454 9.06 -18.36 -16.24
C GLN A 454 8.16 -19.59 -16.21
N GLY A 455 7.38 -19.68 -15.15
CA GLY A 455 6.38 -20.73 -14.98
C GLY A 455 5.16 -20.22 -14.23
N ALA A 456 4.20 -21.10 -14.03
CA ALA A 456 3.01 -20.85 -13.25
C ALA A 456 2.59 -22.14 -12.55
N PHE A 457 1.93 -21.99 -11.41
CA PHE A 457 1.33 -23.08 -10.65
C PHE A 457 -0.03 -22.64 -10.11
N MET A 458 -0.99 -23.56 -10.12
CA MET A 458 -2.30 -23.39 -9.49
C MET A 458 -2.75 -24.74 -8.95
N ALA A 459 -3.17 -24.77 -7.69
CA ALA A 459 -3.83 -25.91 -7.08
C ALA A 459 -5.29 -25.56 -6.79
N MET A 460 -6.19 -26.50 -7.10
CA MET A 460 -7.62 -26.35 -6.90
C MET A 460 -8.20 -27.56 -6.19
N ASP A 461 -9.19 -27.32 -5.33
CA ASP A 461 -10.04 -28.37 -4.80
C ASP A 461 -10.95 -28.90 -5.93
N VAL A 462 -10.85 -30.20 -6.23
CA VAL A 462 -11.54 -30.84 -7.37
C VAL A 462 -13.05 -30.94 -7.23
N ASN A 463 -13.59 -30.84 -6.01
CA ASN A 463 -15.02 -30.96 -5.74
C ASN A 463 -15.72 -29.60 -5.76
N THR A 464 -15.01 -28.55 -5.34
CA THR A 464 -15.56 -27.19 -5.15
C THR A 464 -15.06 -26.19 -6.18
N GLY A 465 -13.97 -26.49 -6.88
CA GLY A 465 -13.29 -25.56 -7.79
C GLY A 465 -12.56 -24.42 -7.09
N ARG A 466 -12.42 -24.45 -5.76
CA ARG A 466 -11.72 -23.40 -5.01
C ARG A 466 -10.23 -23.45 -5.30
N VAL A 467 -9.62 -22.31 -5.62
CA VAL A 467 -8.16 -22.19 -5.72
C VAL A 467 -7.58 -22.12 -4.30
N ILE A 468 -6.67 -23.03 -3.97
CA ILE A 468 -6.09 -23.13 -2.61
C ILE A 468 -4.63 -22.67 -2.55
N ALA A 469 -3.92 -22.72 -3.68
CA ALA A 469 -2.58 -22.15 -3.83
C ALA A 469 -2.37 -21.68 -5.26
N MET A 470 -1.61 -20.59 -5.43
CA MET A 470 -1.33 -20.01 -6.74
C MET A 470 0.03 -19.31 -6.77
N GLN A 471 0.82 -19.59 -7.80
CA GLN A 471 2.07 -18.89 -8.07
C GLN A 471 2.14 -18.52 -9.55
N GLY A 472 2.22 -17.22 -9.84
CA GLY A 472 2.16 -16.67 -11.20
C GLY A 472 3.51 -16.44 -11.89
N GLY A 473 4.62 -16.73 -11.20
CA GLY A 473 5.98 -16.48 -11.68
C GLY A 473 7.02 -16.77 -10.61
N PHE A 474 8.28 -16.41 -10.87
CA PHE A 474 9.37 -16.64 -9.91
C PHE A 474 9.26 -15.73 -8.68
N SER A 475 9.05 -14.43 -8.88
CA SER A 475 8.92 -13.41 -7.82
C SER A 475 7.89 -12.38 -8.24
N TYR A 476 6.98 -12.05 -7.33
CA TYR A 476 5.94 -11.07 -7.55
C TYR A 476 6.53 -9.66 -7.70
N GLN A 477 7.53 -9.31 -6.88
CA GLN A 477 8.22 -8.03 -6.98
C GLN A 477 9.04 -7.89 -8.26
N HIS A 478 9.54 -9.00 -8.83
CA HIS A 478 10.21 -8.98 -10.13
C HIS A 478 9.23 -8.84 -11.30
N SER A 479 8.09 -9.55 -11.24
CA SER A 479 7.06 -9.50 -12.28
C SER A 479 5.68 -9.73 -11.70
N VAL A 480 4.86 -8.68 -11.64
CA VAL A 480 3.46 -8.76 -11.18
C VAL A 480 2.52 -9.48 -12.14
N PHE A 481 2.99 -9.81 -13.36
CA PHE A 481 2.18 -10.52 -14.36
C PHE A 481 1.90 -11.96 -13.93
N ASN A 482 0.65 -12.26 -13.58
CA ASN A 482 0.25 -13.57 -13.09
C ASN A 482 0.03 -14.54 -14.26
N ARG A 483 1.01 -15.40 -14.53
CA ARG A 483 0.95 -16.37 -15.63
C ARG A 483 -0.06 -17.50 -15.38
N ALA A 484 -0.49 -17.73 -14.15
CA ALA A 484 -1.47 -18.76 -13.84
C ALA A 484 -2.87 -18.41 -14.39
N THR A 485 -3.19 -17.12 -14.52
CA THR A 485 -4.52 -16.64 -14.93
C THR A 485 -4.49 -15.79 -16.19
N GLN A 486 -3.38 -15.09 -16.48
CA GLN A 486 -3.31 -14.10 -17.57
C GLN A 486 -2.56 -14.61 -18.81
N ALA A 487 -1.69 -15.62 -18.69
CA ALA A 487 -0.88 -16.07 -19.82
C ALA A 487 -1.61 -17.11 -20.68
N GLN A 488 -2.17 -16.66 -21.81
CA GLN A 488 -2.73 -17.58 -22.80
C GLN A 488 -1.60 -18.29 -23.57
N ARG A 489 -1.54 -19.61 -23.43
CA ARG A 489 -0.54 -20.47 -24.09
C ARG A 489 -1.23 -21.68 -24.72
N GLN A 490 -0.59 -22.24 -25.75
CA GLN A 490 -1.08 -23.49 -26.32
C GLN A 490 -0.90 -24.62 -25.28
N PRO A 491 -1.96 -25.34 -24.91
CA PRO A 491 -1.87 -26.43 -23.92
C PRO A 491 -1.07 -27.62 -24.45
N GLY A 492 -0.96 -27.75 -25.78
CA GLY A 492 -0.31 -28.89 -26.41
C GLY A 492 -1.04 -30.19 -26.04
N SER A 493 -0.27 -31.21 -25.65
CA SER A 493 -0.84 -32.53 -25.36
C SER A 493 -1.71 -32.60 -24.10
N SER A 494 -1.66 -31.60 -23.20
CA SER A 494 -2.52 -31.59 -22.01
C SER A 494 -4.00 -31.37 -22.34
N PHE A 495 -4.33 -30.98 -23.57
CA PHE A 495 -5.73 -30.90 -24.04
C PHE A 495 -6.32 -32.25 -24.45
N LYS A 496 -5.48 -33.26 -24.72
CA LYS A 496 -5.94 -34.58 -25.20
C LYS A 496 -6.96 -35.25 -24.28
N PRO A 497 -6.84 -35.24 -22.94
CA PRO A 497 -7.84 -35.84 -22.06
C PRO A 497 -9.29 -35.42 -22.36
N PHE A 498 -9.54 -34.16 -22.78
CA PHE A 498 -10.88 -33.71 -23.14
C PHE A 498 -11.41 -34.37 -24.42
N VAL A 499 -10.56 -34.56 -25.43
CA VAL A 499 -10.91 -35.28 -26.68
C VAL A 499 -11.21 -36.75 -26.37
N PHE A 500 -10.37 -37.38 -25.57
CA PHE A 500 -10.57 -38.78 -25.18
C PHE A 500 -11.80 -38.96 -24.28
N ALA A 501 -12.09 -38.01 -23.40
CA ALA A 501 -13.33 -38.00 -22.60
C ALA A 501 -14.57 -37.92 -23.50
N ALA A 502 -14.59 -37.00 -24.48
CA ALA A 502 -15.69 -36.91 -25.45
C ALA A 502 -15.88 -38.19 -26.27
N ALA A 503 -14.78 -38.87 -26.63
CA ALA A 503 -14.85 -40.17 -27.29
C ALA A 503 -15.49 -41.24 -26.39
N LEU A 504 -15.09 -41.31 -25.12
CA LEU A 504 -15.67 -42.25 -24.14
C LEU A 504 -17.17 -41.97 -23.93
N ASP A 505 -17.56 -40.70 -23.81
CA ASP A 505 -18.97 -40.28 -23.70
C ASP A 505 -19.79 -40.65 -24.95
N SER A 506 -19.14 -40.76 -26.10
CA SER A 506 -19.74 -41.16 -27.38
C SER A 506 -19.79 -42.69 -27.59
N GLY A 507 -19.48 -43.49 -26.55
CA GLY A 507 -19.56 -44.95 -26.58
C GLY A 507 -18.25 -45.67 -26.92
N TYR A 508 -17.12 -44.95 -27.03
CA TYR A 508 -15.82 -45.60 -27.10
C TYR A 508 -15.46 -46.22 -25.74
N SER A 509 -14.64 -47.26 -25.75
CA SER A 509 -14.06 -47.84 -24.56
C SER A 509 -12.53 -47.72 -24.60
N PRO A 510 -11.82 -47.86 -23.46
CA PRO A 510 -10.36 -47.93 -23.45
C PRO A 510 -9.77 -49.02 -24.36
N ALA A 511 -10.56 -50.04 -24.72
CA ALA A 511 -10.19 -51.13 -25.62
C ALA A 511 -10.53 -50.89 -27.10
N THR A 512 -11.28 -49.81 -27.43
CA THR A 512 -11.62 -49.49 -28.81
C THR A 512 -10.35 -49.28 -29.64
N ILE A 513 -10.27 -49.91 -30.80
CA ILE A 513 -9.09 -49.84 -31.66
C ILE A 513 -9.16 -48.56 -32.51
N VAL A 514 -8.12 -47.74 -32.40
CA VAL A 514 -7.93 -46.51 -33.19
C VAL A 514 -6.62 -46.64 -33.97
N VAL A 515 -6.62 -46.21 -35.22
CA VAL A 515 -5.46 -46.35 -36.10
C VAL A 515 -4.45 -45.24 -35.85
N ASP A 516 -3.23 -45.61 -35.42
CA ASP A 516 -2.07 -44.71 -35.36
C ASP A 516 -1.23 -44.83 -36.65
N ALA A 517 -1.66 -44.14 -37.71
CA ALA A 517 -1.01 -44.13 -39.02
C ALA A 517 -1.01 -42.72 -39.64
N PRO A 518 -0.14 -42.45 -40.64
CA PRO A 518 -0.15 -41.17 -41.36
C PRO A 518 -1.56 -40.75 -41.79
N ILE A 519 -1.83 -39.45 -41.74
CA ILE A 519 -3.07 -38.86 -42.21
C ILE A 519 -2.74 -37.55 -42.90
N GLU A 520 -3.49 -37.25 -43.94
CA GLU A 520 -3.48 -35.96 -44.62
C GLU A 520 -4.90 -35.41 -44.54
N ILE A 521 -5.04 -34.16 -44.14
CA ILE A 521 -6.32 -33.48 -44.00
C ILE A 521 -6.27 -32.22 -44.84
N ASP A 522 -7.19 -32.10 -45.79
CA ASP A 522 -7.34 -30.86 -46.58
C ASP A 522 -7.98 -29.78 -45.70
N THR A 523 -7.22 -28.70 -45.47
CA THR A 523 -7.69 -27.53 -44.73
C THR A 523 -7.77 -26.33 -45.68
N PRO A 524 -8.52 -25.27 -45.35
CA PRO A 524 -8.53 -24.03 -46.12
C PRO A 524 -7.15 -23.40 -46.32
N GLN A 525 -6.17 -23.73 -45.46
CA GLN A 525 -4.78 -23.26 -45.52
C GLN A 525 -3.84 -24.20 -46.28
N GLY A 526 -4.36 -25.31 -46.84
CA GLY A 526 -3.60 -26.33 -47.55
C GLY A 526 -3.66 -27.72 -46.89
N VAL A 527 -2.90 -28.66 -47.44
CA VAL A 527 -2.85 -30.04 -46.92
C VAL A 527 -2.07 -30.07 -45.61
N TRP A 528 -2.73 -30.42 -44.51
CA TRP A 528 -2.10 -30.60 -43.20
C TRP A 528 -1.69 -32.06 -42.99
N ARG A 529 -0.41 -32.28 -42.63
CA ARG A 529 0.20 -33.60 -42.42
C ARG A 529 0.76 -33.72 -41.00
N PRO A 530 -0.09 -33.97 -39.99
CA PRO A 530 0.36 -34.10 -38.61
C PRO A 530 1.29 -35.30 -38.41
N GLN A 531 2.14 -35.24 -37.38
CA GLN A 531 3.07 -36.31 -37.02
C GLN A 531 3.08 -36.54 -35.50
N ASN A 532 3.44 -37.75 -35.09
CA ASN A 532 3.70 -38.06 -33.68
C ASN A 532 5.10 -37.58 -33.28
N ALA A 533 5.29 -37.18 -32.02
CA ALA A 533 6.59 -36.71 -31.53
C ALA A 533 7.73 -37.73 -31.74
N SER A 534 7.43 -39.03 -31.68
CA SER A 534 8.39 -40.12 -31.89
C SER A 534 8.73 -40.43 -33.36
N ASN A 535 7.99 -39.88 -34.33
CA ASN A 535 8.00 -40.27 -35.75
C ASN A 535 7.76 -41.77 -36.04
N ARG A 536 7.27 -42.53 -35.05
CA ARG A 536 6.86 -43.93 -35.20
C ARG A 536 5.34 -44.05 -35.33
N PHE A 537 4.88 -45.17 -35.86
CA PHE A 537 3.46 -45.52 -36.02
C PHE A 537 3.21 -46.88 -35.36
N TYR A 538 2.13 -47.00 -34.60
CA TYR A 538 1.74 -48.28 -33.97
C TYR A 538 0.65 -49.02 -34.76
N GLY A 539 0.04 -48.39 -35.76
CA GLY A 539 -1.07 -48.98 -36.50
C GLY A 539 -2.32 -49.13 -35.62
N PRO A 540 -3.19 -50.12 -35.87
CA PRO A 540 -4.38 -50.36 -35.06
C PRO A 540 -4.02 -50.63 -33.59
N THR A 541 -4.34 -49.69 -32.70
CA THR A 541 -3.91 -49.70 -31.30
C THR A 541 -5.10 -49.41 -30.36
N PRO A 542 -5.19 -50.03 -29.17
CA PRO A 542 -6.21 -49.67 -28.18
C PRO A 542 -6.18 -48.18 -27.80
N LEU A 543 -7.36 -47.58 -27.63
CA LEU A 543 -7.54 -46.16 -27.31
C LEU A 543 -6.77 -45.73 -26.06
N ARG A 544 -6.68 -46.57 -25.02
CA ARG A 544 -5.89 -46.28 -23.80
C ARG A 544 -4.42 -45.96 -24.10
N THR A 545 -3.81 -46.65 -25.06
CA THR A 545 -2.42 -46.41 -25.44
C THR A 545 -2.26 -45.05 -26.12
N GLY A 546 -3.32 -44.58 -26.80
CA GLY A 546 -3.38 -43.25 -27.41
C GLY A 546 -3.19 -42.13 -26.39
N ILE A 547 -3.87 -42.22 -25.23
CA ILE A 547 -3.74 -41.22 -24.17
C ILE A 547 -2.46 -41.43 -23.34
N GLU A 548 -2.13 -42.67 -22.98
CA GLU A 548 -0.93 -43.02 -22.20
C GLU A 548 0.38 -42.57 -22.88
N GLN A 549 0.46 -42.74 -24.21
CA GLN A 549 1.64 -42.40 -25.00
C GLN A 549 1.48 -41.07 -25.75
N SER A 550 0.42 -40.31 -25.46
CA SER A 550 0.15 -39.00 -26.05
C SER A 550 0.25 -39.02 -27.60
N ARG A 551 -0.45 -39.95 -28.25
CA ARG A 551 -0.38 -40.14 -29.71
C ARG A 551 -1.20 -39.09 -30.46
N ASN A 552 -0.53 -38.22 -31.22
CA ASN A 552 -1.16 -37.13 -31.97
C ASN A 552 -2.13 -37.67 -33.02
N LEU A 553 -1.72 -38.68 -33.80
CA LEU A 553 -2.52 -39.18 -34.93
C LEU A 553 -3.77 -39.94 -34.52
N MET A 554 -3.74 -40.59 -33.34
CA MET A 554 -4.94 -41.18 -32.73
C MET A 554 -5.87 -40.08 -32.21
N THR A 555 -5.33 -39.06 -31.54
CA THR A 555 -6.13 -37.92 -31.04
C THR A 555 -6.85 -37.20 -32.18
N ILE A 556 -6.21 -37.00 -33.33
CA ILE A 556 -6.78 -36.28 -34.49
C ILE A 556 -7.90 -37.08 -35.18
N ARG A 557 -7.93 -38.41 -35.00
CA ARG A 557 -8.96 -39.29 -35.58
C ARG A 557 -10.19 -39.45 -34.70
N LEU A 558 -10.03 -39.27 -33.39
CA LEU A 558 -11.14 -39.10 -32.45
C LEU A 558 -11.75 -37.73 -32.69
#